data_AF-A0A8X7Q666-F1
#
_entry.id   AF-A0A8X7Q666-F1
#
_cell.length_a   1.000
_cell.length_b   1.000
_cell.length_c   1.000
_cell.angle_alpha   90.00
_cell.angle_beta   90.00
_cell.angle_gamma   90.00
#
_symmetry.space_group_name_H-M   'P 1'
#
loop_
_entity.id
_entity.type
_entity.pdbx_description
1 polymer ?
#
loop_
_entity_poly.entity_id
_entity_poly.type
_entity_poly.pdbx_seq_one_letter_code
_entity_poly.pdbx_strand_id
1 'polypeptide(L)' 'MEATNSKSMEKLQGLLEIRKLDHELKKQDFEMKDKLNKQHMLETLLAKNVPLSETELALKDKLISDMLS' A
#
# COMPACT_ATOMS: atom_id res chain seq x y z
N MET A 1 -21.43 -20.18 -36.99
CA MET A 1 -20.97 -18.84 -36.56
C MET A 1 -20.92 -18.68 -35.04
N GLU A 2 -21.13 -19.74 -34.24
CA GLU A 2 -21.23 -19.62 -32.77
C GLU A 2 -19.88 -19.79 -32.02
N ALA A 3 -18.98 -20.63 -32.54
CA ALA A 3 -17.71 -20.95 -31.87
C ALA A 3 -16.74 -19.76 -31.75
N THR A 4 -16.81 -18.79 -32.66
CA THR A 4 -15.94 -17.59 -32.65
C THR A 4 -16.40 -16.55 -31.62
N ASN A 5 -17.69 -16.55 -31.26
CA ASN A 5 -18.24 -15.65 -30.25
C ASN A 5 -17.90 -16.12 -28.83
N SER A 6 -17.98 -17.44 -28.58
CA SER A 6 -17.65 -18.05 -27.28
C SER A 6 -16.18 -17.85 -26.91
N LYS A 7 -15.24 -18.12 -27.83
CA LYS A 7 -13.81 -17.91 -27.57
C LYS A 7 -13.43 -16.43 -27.35
N SER A 8 -14.16 -15.52 -27.99
CA SER A 8 -13.97 -14.07 -27.80
C SER A 8 -14.49 -13.60 -26.44
N MET A 9 -15.62 -14.14 -25.98
CA MET A 9 -16.18 -13.87 -24.66
C MET A 9 -15.27 -14.38 -23.54
N GLU A 10 -14.72 -15.59 -23.66
CA GLU A 10 -13.76 -16.16 -22.69
C GLU A 10 -12.51 -15.28 -22.55
N LYS A 11 -11.97 -14.78 -23.67
CA LYS A 11 -10.82 -13.87 -23.65
C LYS A 11 -11.14 -12.55 -22.94
N LEU A 12 -12.32 -11.98 -23.17
CA LEU A 12 -12.77 -10.78 -22.48
C LEU A 12 -12.96 -11.02 -20.99
N GLN A 13 -13.49 -12.17 -20.61
CA GLN A 13 -13.64 -12.56 -19.21
C GLN A 13 -12.28 -12.68 -18.51
N GLY A 14 -11.31 -13.35 -19.12
CA GLY A 14 -9.94 -13.42 -18.60
C GLY A 14 -9.28 -12.05 -18.44
N LEU A 15 -9.47 -11.13 -19.41
CA LEU A 15 -8.96 -9.75 -19.30
C LEU A 15 -9.59 -8.98 -18.13
N LEU A 16 -10.88 -9.17 -17.86
CA LEU A 16 -11.55 -8.53 -16.74
C LEU A 16 -11.07 -9.10 -15.40
N GLU A 17 -10.83 -10.40 -15.32
CA GLU A 17 -10.28 -11.06 -14.13
C GLU A 17 -8.85 -10.57 -13.84
N ILE A 18 -7.99 -10.51 -14.86
CA ILE A 18 -6.64 -9.94 -14.73
C ILE A 18 -6.72 -8.49 -14.23
N ARG A 19 -7.59 -7.66 -14.81
CA ARG A 19 -7.75 -6.26 -14.38
C ARG A 19 -8.16 -6.14 -12.91
N LYS A 20 -9.05 -7.02 -12.45
CA LYS A 20 -9.48 -7.05 -11.03
C LYS A 20 -8.32 -7.43 -10.12
N LEU A 21 -7.55 -8.46 -10.48
CA LEU A 21 -6.37 -8.88 -9.72
C LEU A 21 -5.31 -7.76 -9.67
N ASP A 22 -5.03 -7.10 -10.79
CA ASP A 22 -4.08 -5.98 -10.85
C ASP A 22 -4.50 -4.82 -9.94
N HIS A 23 -5.79 -4.51 -9.86
CA HIS A 23 -6.31 -3.47 -8.98
C HIS A 23 -6.11 -3.83 -7.50
N GLU A 24 -6.37 -5.09 -7.13
CA GLU A 24 -6.17 -5.55 -5.75
C GLU A 24 -4.69 -5.53 -5.38
N LEU A 25 -3.81 -6.01 -6.26
CA LEU A 25 -2.36 -5.95 -6.05
C LEU A 25 -1.84 -4.53 -5.89
N LYS A 26 -2.33 -3.58 -6.70
CA LYS A 26 -1.97 -2.16 -6.57
C LYS A 26 -2.42 -1.57 -5.25
N LYS A 27 -3.61 -1.93 -4.77
CA LYS A 27 -4.12 -1.48 -3.48
C LYS A 27 -3.24 -1.99 -2.35
N GLN A 28 -2.88 -3.28 -2.37
CA GLN A 28 -1.96 -3.87 -1.40
C GLN A 28 -0.57 -3.23 -1.45
N ASP A 29 -0.02 -2.96 -2.64
CA ASP A 29 1.26 -2.26 -2.81
C ASP A 29 1.22 -0.85 -2.21
N PHE A 30 0.12 -0.11 -2.41
CA PHE A 30 -0.05 1.21 -1.84
C PHE A 30 -0.12 1.16 -0.30
N GLU A 31 -0.88 0.23 0.27
CA GLU A 31 -0.97 0.02 1.72
C GLU A 31 0.39 -0.38 2.32
N MET A 32 1.14 -1.24 1.65
CA MET A 32 2.49 -1.63 2.09
C MET A 32 3.48 -0.46 2.02
N LYS A 33 3.42 0.35 0.95
CA LYS A 33 4.26 1.55 0.81
C LYS A 33 3.97 2.59 1.89
N ASP A 34 2.70 2.80 2.23
CA ASP A 34 2.33 3.72 3.31
C ASP A 34 2.90 3.26 4.67
N LYS A 35 2.79 1.95 4.96
CA LYS A 35 3.38 1.35 6.17
C LYS A 35 4.91 1.50 6.19
N LEU A 36 5.58 1.21 5.08
CA LEU A 36 7.04 1.35 4.95
C LEU A 36 7.46 2.82 5.15
N ASN A 37 6.72 3.76 4.59
CA ASN A 37 7.02 5.18 4.73
C ASN A 37 6.89 5.66 6.18
N LYS A 38 5.82 5.24 6.88
CA LYS A 38 5.64 5.51 8.31
C LYS A 38 6.77 4.92 9.15
N GLN A 39 7.18 3.70 8.86
CA GLN A 39 8.30 3.05 9.53
C GLN A 39 9.61 3.81 9.30
N HIS A 40 9.93 4.16 8.05
CA HIS A 40 11.14 4.91 7.72
C HIS A 40 11.16 6.30 8.38
N MET A 41 10.02 6.99 8.44
CA MET A 41 9.89 8.25 9.17
C MET A 41 10.19 8.06 10.67
N LEU A 42 9.64 7.01 11.29
CA LEU A 42 9.89 6.70 12.70
C LEU A 42 11.37 6.37 12.94
N GLU A 43 11.98 5.54 12.11
CA GLU A 43 13.41 5.21 12.17
C GLU A 43 14.28 6.47 12.06
N THR A 44 13.94 7.38 11.14
CA THR A 44 14.64 8.66 10.98
C THR A 44 14.54 9.51 12.24
N LEU A 45 13.37 9.58 12.88
CA LEU A 45 13.18 10.31 14.13
C LEU A 45 13.96 9.66 15.29
N LEU A 46 13.99 8.33 15.35
CA LEU A 46 14.72 7.59 16.39
C LEU A 46 16.24 7.68 16.22
N ALA A 47 16.74 7.79 14.98
CA ALA A 47 18.16 7.92 14.68
C ALA A 47 18.72 9.33 14.94
N LYS A 48 17.88 10.32 15.27
CA LYS A 48 18.35 11.67 15.56
C LYS A 48 19.13 11.69 16.88
N ASN A 49 20.39 12.11 16.78
CA ASN A 49 21.27 12.32 17.94
C ASN A 49 21.01 13.65 18.68
N VAL A 50 19.98 14.39 18.28
CA VAL A 50 19.58 15.68 18.84
C VAL A 50 18.20 15.50 19.47
N PRO A 51 17.91 16.13 20.62
CA PRO A 51 16.56 16.09 21.18
C PRO A 51 15.52 16.55 20.15
N LEU A 52 14.51 15.72 19.97
CA LEU A 52 13.38 15.99 19.07
C LEU A 52 12.64 17.25 19.52
N SER A 53 12.18 18.06 18.57
CA SER A 53 11.28 19.16 18.87
C SER A 53 9.93 18.62 19.39
N GLU A 54 9.13 19.47 20.03
CA GLU A 54 7.79 19.11 20.52
C GLU A 54 6.90 18.52 19.40
N THR A 55 6.98 19.10 18.20
CA THR A 55 6.27 18.61 17.01
C THR A 55 6.76 17.24 16.54
N GLU A 56 8.06 16.97 16.63
CA GLU A 56 8.66 15.68 16.27
C GLU A 56 8.36 14.60 17.29
N LEU A 57 8.30 14.95 18.59
CA LEU A 57 7.84 14.05 19.65
C LEU A 57 6.38 13.67 19.43
N ALA A 58 5.49 14.64 19.21
CA ALA A 58 4.08 14.38 18.95
C ALA A 58 3.90 13.51 17.70
N LEU A 59 4.70 13.74 16.64
CA LEU A 59 4.69 12.92 15.44
C LEU A 59 5.18 11.50 15.72
N LYS A 60 6.29 11.35 16.44
CA LYS A 60 6.85 10.04 16.84
C LYS A 60 5.83 9.22 17.63
N ASP A 61 5.20 9.84 18.63
CA ASP A 61 4.22 9.17 19.49
C ASP A 61 2.98 8.75 18.70
N LYS A 62 2.51 9.61 17.78
CA LYS A 62 1.43 9.26 16.85
C LYS A 62 1.81 8.09 15.95
N LEU A 63 3.01 8.10 15.35
CA LEU A 63 3.49 7.02 14.48
C LEU A 63 3.57 5.69 15.24
N ILE A 64 4.07 5.70 16.48
CA ILE A 64 4.10 4.52 17.34
C ILE A 64 2.68 4.03 17.64
N SER A 65 1.77 4.93 18.02
CA SER A 65 0.37 4.59 18.28
C SER A 65 -0.30 3.97 17.05
N ASP A 66 -0.14 4.58 15.87
CA ASP A 66 -0.71 4.11 14.61
C ASP A 66 -0.14 2.74 14.17
N MET A 67 1.09 2.40 14.59
CA MET A 67 1.74 1.12 14.27
C MET A 67 1.42 -0.01 15.26
N LEU A 68 1.07 0.33 16.52
CA LEU A 68 0.76 -0.63 17.58
C LEU A 68 -0.75 -0.85 17.82
N SER A 69 -1.61 -0.04 17.20
CA SER A 69 -3.06 -0.21 17.20
C SER A 69 -3.52 -1.21 16.14
#